data_AF-A0A962WSD3-F1
#
_entry.id   AF-A0A962WSD3-F1
#
_cell.length_a   1.000
_cell.length_b   1.000
_cell.length_c   1.000
_cell.angle_alpha   90.00
_cell.angle_beta   90.00
_cell.angle_gamma   90.00
#
_symmetry.space_group_name_H-M   'P 1'
#
loop_
_entity.id
_entity.type
_entity.pdbx_description
1 polymer ?
#
loop_
_entity_poly.entity_id
_entity_poly.type
_entity_poly.pdbx_seq_one_letter_code
_entity_poly.pdbx_strand_id
1 'polypeptide(L)'
;MSGTSVDGIDAVLADFSEPKHRVIGFHSHPWPAAVAERIRAISVPGQNEIDRLGILDADVADAFAASALALLRGCSIDPDQIMAIGSHGQTIRHRPALSTPFTLQIGDPNRIAERTGICVVSDFRRRDMAAGGQGAPLAPAYHAALFSETGESRVILNIGGIANITLLPARPGAPILGFDTGPGNTLINTWIQDNLSRTYDRSGAWAAGGRVIPDLLADLKSDPYFTAPIPKTTGPEYFSRTWLEGHLRGRWESATPQDIQTTLTALTAESIADAIYGYAPDSSRVIVCGGGIHNNVMMRLLQDKLGSIPLESSQLYGINPEQVEAVAFAWLARQTINGQCGNLPSVTGARHPVILGGIYPGRYPTSSNGWFTHPELGDGVH
;
A
#
# COMPACT_ATOMS: atom_id res chain seq x y z
N MET A 1 -9.07 -1.47 -0.51
CA MET A 1 -7.85 -1.15 0.26
C MET A 1 -8.15 0.05 1.14
N SER A 2 -7.61 0.10 2.36
CA SER A 2 -7.47 1.34 3.12
C SER A 2 -6.05 1.39 3.69
N GLY A 3 -5.31 2.43 3.33
CA GLY A 3 -3.94 2.64 3.79
C GLY A 3 -3.86 2.97 5.28
N THR A 4 -2.64 3.09 5.81
CA THR A 4 -2.40 3.49 7.20
C THR A 4 -2.74 4.97 7.47
N SER A 5 -2.90 5.79 6.42
CA SER A 5 -3.33 7.18 6.56
C SER A 5 -4.81 7.33 6.95
N VAL A 6 -5.63 6.30 6.71
CA VAL A 6 -7.07 6.30 7.02
C VAL A 6 -7.81 7.46 6.31
N ASP A 7 -7.36 7.81 5.11
CA ASP A 7 -7.96 8.90 4.32
C ASP A 7 -9.24 8.45 3.60
N GLY A 8 -9.31 7.18 3.22
CA GLY A 8 -10.46 6.60 2.52
C GLY A 8 -10.34 5.10 2.29
N ILE A 9 -11.37 4.58 1.62
CA ILE A 9 -11.51 3.20 1.17
C ILE A 9 -11.48 3.21 -0.34
N ASP A 10 -10.43 2.62 -0.90
CA ASP A 10 -10.25 2.47 -2.34
C ASP A 10 -10.79 1.11 -2.79
N ALA A 11 -11.84 1.13 -3.59
CA ALA A 11 -12.42 -0.02 -4.26
C ALA A 11 -12.12 0.05 -5.76
N VAL A 12 -11.69 -1.07 -6.34
CA VAL A 12 -11.43 -1.18 -7.77
C VAL A 12 -12.08 -2.44 -8.33
N LEU A 13 -12.62 -2.32 -9.53
CA LEU A 13 -13.16 -3.42 -10.31
C LEU A 13 -12.19 -3.64 -11.46
N ALA A 14 -11.54 -4.80 -11.47
CA ALA A 14 -10.54 -5.16 -12.46
C ALA A 14 -10.92 -6.48 -13.14
N ASP A 15 -10.70 -6.51 -14.45
CA ASP A 15 -10.87 -7.68 -15.31
C ASP A 15 -9.49 -8.26 -15.63
N PHE A 16 -9.30 -9.53 -15.24
CA PHE A 16 -8.05 -10.29 -15.42
C PHE A 16 -8.20 -11.42 -16.45
N SER A 17 -9.22 -11.35 -17.33
CA SER A 17 -9.41 -12.34 -18.40
C SER A 17 -8.30 -12.31 -19.45
N GLU A 18 -7.68 -11.15 -19.67
CA GLU A 18 -6.57 -10.95 -20.60
C GLU A 18 -5.21 -10.87 -19.87
N PRO A 19 -4.07 -11.11 -20.57
CA PRO A 19 -2.73 -11.03 -19.97
C PRO A 19 -2.43 -9.68 -19.31
N LYS A 20 -2.93 -8.57 -19.91
CA LYS A 20 -2.94 -7.26 -19.29
C LYS A 20 -4.33 -7.00 -18.73
N HIS A 21 -4.40 -6.85 -17.42
CA HIS A 21 -5.65 -6.53 -16.75
C HIS A 21 -6.21 -5.18 -17.23
N ARG A 22 -7.53 -5.03 -17.12
CA ARG A 22 -8.24 -3.79 -17.39
C ARG A 22 -8.95 -3.34 -16.12
N VAL A 23 -8.77 -2.08 -15.74
CA VAL A 23 -9.60 -1.46 -14.70
C VAL A 23 -10.92 -1.01 -15.33
N ILE A 24 -12.03 -1.59 -14.86
CA ILE A 24 -13.39 -1.26 -15.31
C ILE A 24 -13.93 -0.05 -14.54
N GLY A 25 -13.62 0.02 -13.25
CA GLY A 25 -14.09 1.10 -12.40
C GLY A 25 -13.27 1.25 -11.13
N PHE A 26 -13.33 2.45 -10.57
CA PHE A 26 -12.67 2.81 -9.34
C PHE A 26 -13.58 3.71 -8.52
N HIS A 27 -13.59 3.48 -7.21
CA HIS A 27 -14.35 4.26 -6.26
C HIS A 27 -13.50 4.46 -5.01
N SER A 28 -13.17 5.71 -4.70
CA SER A 28 -12.58 6.08 -3.42
C SER A 28 -13.66 6.71 -2.55
N HIS A 29 -13.86 6.17 -1.36
CA HIS A 29 -14.86 6.64 -0.40
C HIS A 29 -14.17 7.17 0.86
N PRO A 30 -14.42 8.42 1.29
CA PRO A 30 -13.86 8.89 2.55
C PRO A 30 -14.44 8.07 3.70
N TRP A 31 -13.61 7.81 4.72
CA TRP A 31 -14.11 7.18 5.93
C TRP A 31 -15.17 8.06 6.62
N PRO A 32 -16.26 7.47 7.16
CA PRO A 32 -17.08 8.17 8.14
C PRO A 32 -16.20 8.66 9.28
N ALA A 33 -16.30 9.95 9.63
CA ALA A 33 -15.37 10.59 10.56
C ALA A 33 -15.24 9.85 11.90
N ALA A 34 -16.37 9.37 12.44
CA ALA A 34 -16.42 8.59 13.69
C ALA A 34 -15.74 7.20 13.57
N VAL A 35 -15.69 6.59 12.38
CA VAL A 35 -14.96 5.33 12.16
C VAL A 35 -13.47 5.62 12.04
N ALA A 36 -13.08 6.64 11.26
CA ALA A 36 -11.68 7.05 11.13
C ALA A 36 -11.05 7.42 12.48
N GLU A 37 -11.78 8.14 13.34
CA GLU A 37 -11.34 8.47 14.69
C GLU A 37 -11.12 7.22 15.54
N ARG A 38 -12.02 6.23 15.47
CA ARG A 38 -11.87 4.97 16.20
C ARG A 38 -10.72 4.10 15.69
N ILE A 39 -10.44 4.10 14.39
CA ILE A 39 -9.25 3.45 13.80
C ILE A 39 -7.97 4.11 14.34
N ARG A 40 -7.92 5.43 14.42
CA ARG A 40 -6.77 6.13 15.03
C ARG A 40 -6.67 5.81 16.52
N ALA A 41 -7.78 5.84 17.25
CA ALA A 41 -7.81 5.64 18.69
C ALA A 41 -7.51 4.20 19.14
N ILE A 42 -7.72 3.18 18.30
CA ILE A 42 -7.34 1.78 18.62
C ILE A 42 -5.84 1.52 18.38
N SER A 43 -5.17 2.48 17.72
CA SER A 43 -3.74 2.43 17.44
C SER A 43 -2.88 2.88 18.63
N VAL A 44 -3.52 3.43 19.67
CA VAL A 44 -2.92 3.90 20.91
C VAL A 44 -3.46 3.06 22.08
N PRO A 45 -2.64 2.72 23.10
CA PRO A 45 -3.12 2.01 24.29
C PRO A 45 -4.31 2.73 24.93
N GLY A 46 -5.32 1.96 25.35
CA GLY A 46 -6.53 2.54 25.92
C GLY A 46 -7.40 1.51 26.61
N GLN A 47 -8.44 1.98 27.30
CA GLN A 47 -9.37 1.10 27.98
C GLN A 47 -10.14 0.22 26.99
N ASN A 48 -10.28 -1.05 27.36
CA ASN A 48 -11.06 -2.07 26.67
C ASN A 48 -10.77 -2.18 25.15
N GLU A 49 -9.50 -2.24 24.79
CA GLU A 49 -9.07 -2.28 23.39
C GLU A 49 -9.56 -3.52 22.62
N ILE A 50 -9.77 -4.66 23.29
CA ILE A 50 -10.21 -5.89 22.63
C ILE A 50 -11.68 -5.79 22.19
N ASP A 51 -12.58 -5.36 23.07
CA ASP A 51 -14.00 -5.20 22.68
C ASP A 51 -14.16 -4.09 21.63
N ARG A 52 -13.42 -2.98 21.78
CA ARG A 52 -13.40 -1.90 20.80
C ARG A 52 -12.89 -2.37 19.45
N LEU A 53 -11.90 -3.26 19.42
CA LEU A 53 -11.39 -3.89 18.21
C LEU A 53 -12.48 -4.75 17.54
N GLY A 54 -13.19 -5.57 18.30
CA GLY A 54 -14.27 -6.42 17.76
C GLY A 54 -15.42 -5.61 17.15
N ILE A 55 -15.82 -4.51 17.80
CA ILE A 55 -16.83 -3.59 17.24
C ILE A 55 -16.31 -2.93 15.96
N LEU A 56 -15.07 -2.44 16.00
CA LEU A 56 -14.47 -1.73 14.87
C LEU A 56 -14.23 -2.65 13.67
N ASP A 57 -13.86 -3.91 13.90
CA ASP A 57 -13.70 -4.93 12.87
C ASP A 57 -14.99 -5.11 12.05
N ALA A 58 -16.12 -5.13 12.75
CA ALA A 58 -17.43 -5.18 12.14
C ALA A 58 -17.77 -3.89 11.38
N ASP A 59 -17.48 -2.71 11.94
CA ASP A 59 -17.78 -1.41 11.29
C ASP A 59 -16.92 -1.17 10.03
N VAL A 60 -15.65 -1.59 10.06
CA VAL A 60 -14.75 -1.55 8.90
C VAL A 60 -15.29 -2.46 7.80
N ALA A 61 -15.76 -3.66 8.13
CA ALA A 61 -16.38 -4.57 7.16
C ALA A 61 -17.61 -3.95 6.48
N ASP A 62 -18.47 -3.29 7.25
CA ASP A 62 -19.67 -2.63 6.73
C ASP A 62 -19.33 -1.52 5.75
N ALA A 63 -18.34 -0.69 6.10
CA ALA A 63 -17.87 0.37 5.22
C ALA A 63 -17.25 -0.20 3.94
N PHE A 64 -16.46 -1.27 4.04
CA PHE A 64 -15.85 -1.93 2.88
C PHE A 64 -16.89 -2.55 1.96
N ALA A 65 -17.89 -3.25 2.51
CA ALA A 65 -19.01 -3.80 1.75
C ALA A 65 -19.80 -2.69 1.05
N ALA A 66 -20.08 -1.58 1.74
CA ALA A 66 -20.76 -0.43 1.16
C ALA A 66 -19.96 0.18 -0.01
N SER A 67 -18.64 0.34 0.13
CA SER A 67 -17.76 0.84 -0.93
C SER A 67 -17.73 -0.10 -2.15
N ALA A 68 -17.65 -1.42 -1.93
CA ALA A 68 -17.71 -2.40 -3.01
C ALA A 68 -19.05 -2.33 -3.76
N LEU A 69 -20.18 -2.32 -3.06
CA LEU A 69 -21.50 -2.23 -3.69
C LEU A 69 -21.72 -0.87 -4.38
N ALA A 70 -21.17 0.22 -3.85
CA ALA A 70 -21.22 1.54 -4.49
C ALA A 70 -20.45 1.55 -5.82
N LEU A 71 -19.25 0.95 -5.85
CA LEU A 71 -18.49 0.75 -7.07
C LEU A 71 -19.28 -0.05 -8.11
N LEU A 72 -19.84 -1.20 -7.72
CA LEU A 72 -20.60 -2.06 -8.63
C LEU A 72 -21.82 -1.35 -9.21
N ARG A 73 -22.57 -0.61 -8.39
CA ARG A 73 -23.66 0.24 -8.87
C ARG A 73 -23.17 1.32 -9.86
N GLY A 74 -22.04 1.95 -9.58
CA GLY A 74 -21.43 2.94 -10.48
C GLY A 74 -20.97 2.35 -11.81
N CYS A 75 -20.64 1.07 -11.85
CA CYS A 75 -20.27 0.33 -13.06
C CYS A 75 -21.44 -0.39 -13.74
N SER A 76 -22.64 -0.36 -13.15
CA SER A 76 -23.80 -1.18 -13.60
C SER A 76 -23.46 -2.68 -13.70
N ILE A 77 -22.75 -3.21 -12.72
CA ILE A 77 -22.36 -4.63 -12.63
C ILE A 77 -23.07 -5.29 -11.44
N ASP A 78 -23.65 -6.46 -11.67
CA ASP A 78 -24.29 -7.24 -10.61
C ASP A 78 -23.25 -7.99 -9.76
N PRO A 79 -23.46 -8.12 -8.44
CA PRO A 79 -22.57 -8.90 -7.56
C PRO A 79 -22.27 -10.32 -8.07
N ASP A 80 -23.23 -10.99 -8.70
CA ASP A 80 -23.09 -12.36 -9.21
C ASP A 80 -22.10 -12.47 -10.39
N GLN A 81 -21.72 -11.34 -11.00
CA GLN A 81 -20.70 -11.28 -12.05
C GLN A 81 -19.28 -11.17 -11.47
N ILE A 82 -19.15 -10.99 -10.15
CA ILE A 82 -17.86 -10.80 -9.48
C ILE A 82 -17.37 -12.14 -8.94
N MET A 83 -16.19 -12.57 -9.40
CA MET A 83 -15.55 -13.79 -8.94
C MET A 83 -15.22 -13.73 -7.44
N ALA A 84 -14.55 -12.66 -7.01
CA ALA A 84 -14.14 -12.46 -5.62
C ALA A 84 -13.80 -10.99 -5.33
N ILE A 85 -13.92 -10.60 -4.07
CA ILE A 85 -13.36 -9.38 -3.50
C ILE A 85 -12.01 -9.70 -2.87
N GLY A 86 -10.96 -8.95 -3.23
CA GLY A 86 -9.69 -8.94 -2.50
C GLY A 86 -9.68 -7.85 -1.43
N SER A 87 -9.90 -8.21 -0.17
CA SER A 87 -9.93 -7.26 0.94
C SER A 87 -8.64 -7.33 1.76
N HIS A 88 -7.79 -6.32 1.66
CA HIS A 88 -6.65 -6.16 2.59
C HIS A 88 -7.09 -6.02 4.05
N GLY A 89 -8.25 -5.40 4.28
CA GLY A 89 -8.65 -4.85 5.58
C GLY A 89 -7.97 -3.51 5.91
N GLN A 90 -8.08 -3.09 7.17
CA GLN A 90 -7.40 -1.96 7.76
C GLN A 90 -6.33 -2.47 8.73
N THR A 91 -5.06 -2.14 8.51
CA THR A 91 -3.99 -2.53 9.45
C THR A 91 -4.14 -1.78 10.77
N ILE A 92 -4.14 -2.53 11.88
CA ILE A 92 -4.12 -2.01 13.25
C ILE A 92 -2.76 -2.22 13.91
N ARG A 93 -2.11 -3.38 13.67
CA ARG A 93 -0.75 -3.66 14.14
C ARG A 93 0.02 -4.40 13.06
N HIS A 94 1.30 -4.07 12.93
CA HIS A 94 2.25 -4.81 12.11
C HIS A 94 3.58 -4.90 12.88
N ARG A 95 3.94 -6.12 13.30
CA ARG A 95 5.04 -6.36 14.25
C ARG A 95 5.92 -7.53 13.79
N PRO A 96 6.58 -7.45 12.62
CA PRO A 96 7.42 -8.52 12.09
C PRO A 96 8.73 -8.72 12.86
N ALA A 97 9.18 -7.74 13.64
CA ALA A 97 10.45 -7.78 14.36
C ALA A 97 10.37 -8.33 15.80
N LEU A 98 9.18 -8.70 16.28
CA LEU A 98 9.03 -9.31 17.61
C LEU A 98 9.55 -10.76 17.60
N SER A 99 9.93 -11.27 18.78
CA SER A 99 10.30 -12.68 18.97
C SER A 99 9.20 -13.65 18.53
N THR A 100 7.94 -13.25 18.69
CA THR A 100 6.76 -13.89 18.11
C THR A 100 6.10 -12.89 17.18
N PRO A 101 6.46 -12.88 15.89
CA PRO A 101 6.03 -11.86 14.96
C PRO A 101 4.56 -12.03 14.59
N PHE A 102 3.85 -10.90 14.41
CA PHE A 102 2.45 -10.92 14.00
C PHE A 102 2.03 -9.67 13.24
N THR A 103 0.88 -9.77 12.59
CA THR A 103 0.19 -8.67 11.91
C THR A 103 -1.31 -8.82 12.14
N LEU A 104 -2.01 -7.69 12.22
CA LEU A 104 -3.44 -7.63 12.45
C LEU A 104 -4.09 -6.60 11.53
N GLN A 105 -4.91 -7.11 10.62
CA GLN A 105 -5.80 -6.35 9.75
C GLN A 105 -7.23 -6.63 10.22
N ILE A 106 -8.05 -5.58 10.32
CA ILE A 106 -9.48 -5.69 10.64
C ILE A 106 -10.35 -5.39 9.41
N GLY A 107 -11.63 -5.73 9.50
CA GLY A 107 -12.60 -5.76 8.42
C GLY A 107 -13.07 -7.18 8.18
N ASP A 108 -13.94 -7.68 9.08
CA ASP A 108 -14.48 -9.04 9.06
C ASP A 108 -14.88 -9.49 7.64
N PRO A 109 -14.13 -10.41 7.02
CA PRO A 109 -14.41 -10.87 5.67
C PRO A 109 -15.71 -11.68 5.57
N ASN A 110 -16.18 -12.31 6.65
CA ASN A 110 -17.47 -13.01 6.67
C ASN A 110 -18.61 -12.00 6.50
N ARG A 111 -18.55 -10.88 7.22
CA ARG A 111 -19.53 -9.80 7.11
C ARG A 111 -19.49 -9.11 5.75
N ILE A 112 -18.30 -8.93 5.16
CA ILE A 112 -18.18 -8.42 3.78
C ILE A 112 -18.86 -9.40 2.81
N ALA A 113 -18.59 -10.71 2.94
CA ALA A 113 -19.17 -11.73 2.07
C ALA A 113 -20.71 -11.78 2.19
N GLU A 114 -21.24 -11.79 3.41
CA GLU A 114 -22.69 -11.81 3.69
C GLU A 114 -23.39 -10.58 3.11
N ARG A 115 -22.81 -9.39 3.28
CA ARG A 115 -23.43 -8.13 2.82
C ARG A 115 -23.38 -7.94 1.32
N THR A 116 -22.34 -8.43 0.67
CA THR A 116 -22.15 -8.25 -0.77
C THR A 116 -22.70 -9.41 -1.58
N GLY A 117 -22.82 -10.60 -0.97
CA GLY A 117 -23.10 -11.85 -1.65
C GLY A 117 -21.89 -12.42 -2.41
N ILE A 118 -20.73 -11.78 -2.34
CA ILE A 118 -19.54 -12.11 -3.16
C ILE A 118 -18.53 -12.87 -2.31
N CYS A 119 -17.83 -13.84 -2.91
CA CYS A 119 -16.69 -14.50 -2.27
C CYS A 119 -15.62 -13.48 -1.86
N VAL A 120 -15.07 -13.58 -0.65
CA VAL A 120 -14.03 -12.67 -0.16
C VAL A 120 -12.74 -13.43 0.05
N VAL A 121 -11.64 -12.89 -0.48
CA VAL A 121 -10.28 -13.27 -0.09
C VAL A 121 -9.72 -12.17 0.79
N SER A 122 -9.29 -12.52 2.00
CA SER A 122 -8.70 -11.57 2.96
C SER A 122 -7.57 -12.19 3.77
N ASP A 123 -7.00 -11.47 4.73
CA ASP A 123 -5.90 -11.92 5.59
C ASP A 123 -4.62 -12.37 4.85
N PHE A 124 -4.24 -11.62 3.82
CA PHE A 124 -3.09 -11.96 2.97
C PHE A 124 -1.75 -12.02 3.73
N ARG A 125 -1.53 -11.10 4.67
CA ARG A 125 -0.22 -10.90 5.31
C ARG A 125 0.14 -12.03 6.28
N ARG A 126 -0.82 -12.52 7.07
CA ARG A 126 -0.55 -13.59 8.06
C ARG A 126 -0.05 -14.87 7.40
N ARG A 127 -0.48 -15.15 6.17
CA ARG A 127 -0.06 -16.34 5.43
C ARG A 127 1.41 -16.30 5.00
N ASP A 128 1.92 -15.13 4.64
CA ASP A 128 3.36 -14.90 4.37
C ASP A 128 4.19 -14.99 5.67
N MET A 129 3.71 -14.36 6.76
CA MET A 129 4.39 -14.44 8.06
C MET A 129 4.47 -15.86 8.61
N ALA A 130 3.43 -16.67 8.43
CA ALA A 130 3.45 -18.10 8.77
C ALA A 130 4.51 -18.88 7.98
N ALA A 131 4.85 -18.44 6.76
CA ALA A 131 5.94 -18.99 5.96
C ALA A 131 7.33 -18.44 6.36
N GLY A 132 7.40 -17.59 7.39
CA GLY A 132 8.62 -16.98 7.89
C GLY A 132 8.96 -15.60 7.30
N GLY A 133 8.06 -15.02 6.50
CA GLY A 133 8.27 -13.69 5.93
C GLY A 133 7.85 -12.55 6.87
N GLN A 134 8.04 -11.32 6.42
CA GLN A 134 7.65 -10.12 7.14
C GLN A 134 6.16 -9.75 6.95
N GLY A 135 5.45 -10.34 5.98
CA GLY A 135 4.07 -9.97 5.64
C GLY A 135 3.93 -8.69 4.83
N ALA A 136 5.05 -8.08 4.41
CA ALA A 136 5.13 -6.86 3.63
C ALA A 136 6.52 -6.71 2.96
N PRO A 137 6.62 -5.92 1.89
CA PRO A 137 5.53 -5.49 1.01
C PRO A 137 5.01 -6.65 0.15
N LEU A 138 3.70 -6.70 -0.12
CA LEU A 138 3.08 -7.74 -0.97
C LEU A 138 2.87 -7.31 -2.44
N ALA A 139 2.81 -6.00 -2.68
CA ALA A 139 2.69 -5.43 -4.02
C ALA A 139 3.77 -5.85 -5.03
N PRO A 140 5.04 -6.15 -4.63
CA PRO A 140 6.08 -6.56 -5.57
C PRO A 140 5.73 -7.75 -6.48
N ALA A 141 4.93 -8.71 -6.00
CA ALA A 141 4.48 -9.83 -6.84
C ALA A 141 3.57 -9.36 -7.99
N TYR A 142 2.66 -8.43 -7.69
CA TYR A 142 1.81 -7.81 -8.70
C TYR A 142 2.59 -6.87 -9.63
N HIS A 143 3.52 -6.09 -9.07
CA HIS A 143 4.42 -5.25 -9.85
C HIS A 143 5.22 -6.08 -10.86
N ALA A 144 5.71 -7.24 -10.44
CA ALA A 144 6.40 -8.17 -11.32
C ALA A 144 5.50 -8.65 -12.46
N ALA A 145 4.26 -9.04 -12.15
CA ALA A 145 3.31 -9.54 -13.13
C ALA A 145 2.93 -8.48 -14.18
N LEU A 146 2.89 -7.20 -13.80
CA LEU A 146 2.46 -6.11 -14.67
C LEU A 146 3.59 -5.40 -15.40
N PHE A 147 4.71 -5.13 -14.72
CA PHE A 147 5.72 -4.19 -15.19
C PHE A 147 7.06 -4.84 -15.56
N SER A 148 7.26 -6.14 -15.33
CA SER A 148 8.52 -6.79 -15.73
C SER A 148 8.70 -6.77 -17.25
N GLU A 149 9.94 -6.59 -17.70
CA GLU A 149 10.31 -6.59 -19.11
C GLU A 149 11.66 -7.28 -19.29
N THR A 150 11.76 -8.17 -20.27
CA THR A 150 13.03 -8.87 -20.51
C THR A 150 14.02 -7.92 -21.17
N GLY A 151 15.23 -7.85 -20.62
CA GLY A 151 16.28 -6.95 -21.12
C GLY A 151 16.22 -5.53 -20.54
N GLU A 152 15.27 -5.24 -19.63
CA GLU A 152 15.14 -3.92 -19.02
C GLU A 152 14.97 -3.99 -17.50
N SER A 153 15.87 -3.34 -16.75
CA SER A 153 15.71 -3.19 -15.31
C SER A 153 14.81 -2.01 -15.02
N ARG A 154 13.78 -2.20 -14.19
CA ARG A 154 12.79 -1.17 -13.86
C ARG A 154 12.62 -1.03 -12.35
N VAL A 155 12.42 0.19 -11.88
CA VAL A 155 12.01 0.47 -10.51
C VAL A 155 10.53 0.83 -10.50
N ILE A 156 9.72 0.17 -9.68
CA ILE A 156 8.37 0.63 -9.37
C ILE A 156 8.43 1.36 -8.04
N LEU A 157 8.03 2.62 -8.01
CA LEU A 157 8.07 3.50 -6.84
C LEU A 157 6.64 3.86 -6.43
N ASN A 158 6.23 3.43 -5.24
CA ASN A 158 4.99 3.89 -4.62
C ASN A 158 5.28 5.00 -3.61
N ILE A 159 4.65 6.16 -3.77
CA ILE A 159 4.77 7.29 -2.83
C ILE A 159 3.46 7.47 -2.05
N GLY A 160 3.27 6.64 -1.03
CA GLY A 160 2.19 6.76 -0.05
C GLY A 160 2.59 7.63 1.15
N GLY A 161 2.15 7.28 2.36
CA GLY A 161 2.69 7.87 3.59
C GLY A 161 4.18 7.53 3.78
N ILE A 162 4.53 6.28 3.51
CA ILE A 162 5.90 5.78 3.36
C ILE A 162 6.15 5.51 1.88
N ALA A 163 7.36 5.81 1.41
CA ALA A 163 7.78 5.49 0.05
C ALA A 163 8.41 4.09 0.02
N ASN A 164 8.02 3.29 -0.97
CA ASN A 164 8.56 1.96 -1.17
C ASN A 164 8.86 1.68 -2.64
N ILE A 165 9.87 0.84 -2.86
CA ILE A 165 10.29 0.48 -4.22
C ILE A 165 10.21 -1.02 -4.44
N THR A 166 9.97 -1.41 -5.70
CA THR A 166 10.18 -2.76 -6.23
C THR A 166 11.21 -2.70 -7.33
N LEU A 167 12.23 -3.53 -7.23
CA LEU A 167 13.31 -3.64 -8.21
C LEU A 167 13.04 -4.84 -9.11
N LEU A 168 12.71 -4.55 -10.37
CA LEU A 168 12.44 -5.56 -11.39
C LEU A 168 13.70 -5.72 -12.26
N PRO A 169 14.38 -6.87 -12.20
CA PRO A 169 15.61 -7.06 -12.94
C PRO A 169 15.35 -7.37 -14.43
N ALA A 170 16.26 -6.90 -15.30
CA ALA A 170 16.24 -7.21 -16.73
C ALA A 170 16.31 -8.71 -17.06
N ARG A 171 17.00 -9.48 -16.21
CA ARG A 171 17.29 -10.90 -16.44
C ARG A 171 16.20 -11.79 -15.85
N PRO A 172 15.58 -12.67 -16.64
CA PRO A 172 14.63 -13.66 -16.12
C PRO A 172 15.23 -14.50 -14.98
N GLY A 173 14.46 -14.70 -13.92
CA GLY A 173 14.87 -15.48 -12.74
C GLY A 173 15.85 -14.78 -11.80
N ALA A 174 16.31 -13.57 -12.10
CA ALA A 174 17.00 -12.75 -11.10
C ALA A 174 16.03 -12.36 -9.97
N PRO A 175 16.50 -12.25 -8.72
CA PRO A 175 15.64 -11.99 -7.58
C PRO A 175 15.02 -10.60 -7.69
N ILE A 176 13.71 -10.53 -7.49
CA ILE A 176 12.99 -9.28 -7.31
C ILE A 176 13.18 -8.83 -5.88
N LEU A 177 13.53 -7.56 -5.70
CA LEU A 177 13.74 -6.96 -4.39
C LEU A 177 12.64 -5.93 -4.13
N GLY A 178 12.34 -5.67 -2.86
CA GLY A 178 11.44 -4.59 -2.49
C GLY A 178 11.60 -4.22 -1.03
N PHE A 179 11.53 -2.92 -0.73
CA PHE A 179 11.74 -2.37 0.60
C PHE A 179 11.24 -0.92 0.67
N ASP A 180 11.13 -0.40 1.90
CA ASP A 180 10.73 0.98 2.14
C ASP A 180 11.97 1.90 2.13
N THR A 181 11.95 2.94 1.29
CA THR A 181 13.07 3.90 1.17
C THR A 181 13.10 4.89 2.32
N GLY A 182 11.94 5.19 2.92
CA GLY A 182 11.80 6.16 4.00
C GLY A 182 10.44 6.89 3.94
N PRO A 183 10.35 8.13 4.45
CA PRO A 183 9.10 8.88 4.44
C PRO A 183 8.68 9.24 3.02
N GLY A 184 7.43 8.95 2.67
CA GLY A 184 6.75 9.49 1.50
C GLY A 184 6.08 10.81 1.88
N ASN A 185 4.76 10.84 1.90
CA ASN A 185 3.98 12.02 2.27
C ASN A 185 3.81 12.22 3.79
N THR A 186 4.18 11.27 4.65
CA THR A 186 3.81 11.30 6.09
C THR A 186 4.32 12.56 6.81
N LEU A 187 5.60 12.93 6.66
CA LEU A 187 6.18 14.11 7.33
C LEU A 187 5.68 15.42 6.69
N ILE A 188 5.54 15.43 5.37
CA ILE A 188 5.04 16.58 4.59
C ILE A 188 3.59 16.91 5.00
N ASN A 189 2.75 15.89 5.17
CA ASN A 189 1.36 16.03 5.59
C ASN A 189 1.26 16.42 7.07
N THR A 190 2.09 15.83 7.92
CA THR A 190 2.17 16.20 9.35
C THR A 190 2.51 17.69 9.51
N TRP A 191 3.55 18.15 8.81
CA TRP A 191 4.03 19.52 8.95
C TRP A 191 3.04 20.57 8.44
N ILE A 192 2.40 20.34 7.28
CA ILE A 192 1.39 21.27 6.77
C ILE A 192 0.10 21.25 7.61
N GLN A 193 -0.26 20.11 8.19
CA GLN A 193 -1.38 20.03 9.13
C GLN A 193 -1.11 20.87 10.36
N ASP A 194 0.10 20.80 10.92
CA ASP A 194 0.50 21.54 12.12
C ASP A 194 0.55 23.06 11.90
N ASN A 195 0.98 23.50 10.71
CA ASN A 195 1.21 24.92 10.44
C ASN A 195 0.03 25.61 9.75
N LEU A 196 -0.72 24.91 8.90
CA LEU A 196 -1.78 25.48 8.06
C LEU A 196 -3.14 24.80 8.23
N SER A 197 -3.26 23.77 9.09
CA SER A 197 -4.49 22.98 9.28
C SER A 197 -5.04 22.38 7.97
N ARG A 198 -4.14 22.02 7.04
CA ARG A 198 -4.47 21.31 5.79
C ARG A 198 -3.97 19.89 5.88
N THR A 199 -4.71 18.95 5.29
CA THR A 199 -4.38 17.52 5.36
C THR A 199 -3.18 17.12 4.50
N TYR A 200 -2.89 17.87 3.43
CA TYR A 200 -1.73 17.65 2.56
C TYR A 200 -1.35 18.93 1.79
N ASP A 201 -0.12 18.96 1.26
CA ASP A 201 0.36 20.05 0.42
C ASP A 201 -0.03 19.83 -1.05
N ARG A 202 -1.17 20.41 -1.43
CA ARG A 202 -1.73 20.28 -2.76
C ARG A 202 -0.72 20.74 -3.82
N SER A 203 -0.30 19.80 -4.67
CA SER A 203 0.69 20.03 -5.72
C SER A 203 2.08 20.46 -5.25
N GLY A 204 2.38 20.32 -3.96
CA GLY A 204 3.60 20.89 -3.37
C GLY A 204 3.61 22.42 -3.38
N ALA A 205 2.44 23.08 -3.46
CA ALA A 205 2.35 24.53 -3.65
C ALA A 205 2.96 25.31 -2.48
N TRP A 206 2.85 24.80 -1.25
CA TRP A 206 3.49 25.42 -0.10
C TRP A 206 5.00 25.18 -0.13
N ALA A 207 5.45 23.93 -0.36
CA ALA A 207 6.86 23.60 -0.55
C ALA A 207 7.53 24.41 -1.68
N ALA A 208 6.79 24.79 -2.74
CA ALA A 208 7.33 25.52 -3.87
C ALA A 208 7.81 26.95 -3.53
N GLY A 209 7.28 27.55 -2.45
CA GLY A 209 7.63 28.92 -2.06
C GLY A 209 8.73 29.02 -1.00
N GLY A 210 9.20 27.89 -0.45
CA GLY A 210 10.32 27.84 0.48
C GLY A 210 11.63 27.47 -0.20
N ARG A 211 12.70 27.38 0.60
CA ARG A 211 14.03 26.95 0.18
C ARG A 211 14.45 25.75 1.01
N VAL A 212 15.10 24.79 0.36
CA VAL A 212 15.74 23.67 1.06
C VAL A 212 16.81 24.25 1.99
N ILE A 213 16.82 23.82 3.24
CA ILE A 213 17.86 24.12 4.23
C ILE A 213 18.87 22.95 4.21
N PRO A 214 20.06 23.11 3.57
CA PRO A 214 20.96 21.97 3.32
C PRO A 214 21.42 21.26 4.60
N ASP A 215 21.70 22.03 5.65
CA ASP A 215 22.16 21.51 6.93
C ASP A 215 21.07 20.71 7.67
N LEU A 216 19.80 21.15 7.60
CA LEU A 216 18.67 20.38 8.12
C LEU A 216 18.46 19.11 7.30
N LEU A 217 18.54 19.19 5.96
CA LEU A 217 18.43 18.01 5.11
C LEU A 217 19.49 16.96 5.44
N ALA A 218 20.74 17.39 5.62
CA ALA A 218 21.83 16.51 6.03
C ALA A 218 21.59 15.89 7.42
N ASP A 219 21.10 16.67 8.38
CA ASP A 219 20.75 16.20 9.72
C ASP A 219 19.64 15.14 9.68
N LEU A 220 18.56 15.38 8.91
CA LEU A 220 17.47 14.42 8.73
C LEU A 220 17.96 13.13 8.06
N LYS A 221 18.80 13.23 7.02
CA LYS A 221 19.38 12.07 6.31
C LYS A 221 20.41 11.29 7.13
N SER A 222 20.90 11.85 8.24
CA SER A 222 21.86 11.16 9.13
C SER A 222 21.22 10.04 9.95
N ASP A 223 19.88 9.94 9.94
CA ASP A 223 19.16 8.88 10.62
C ASP A 223 19.61 7.47 10.14
N PRO A 224 19.89 6.52 11.07
CA PRO A 224 20.38 5.18 10.74
C PRO A 224 19.48 4.38 9.79
N TYR A 225 18.18 4.69 9.71
CA TYR A 225 17.26 4.01 8.81
C TYR A 225 17.70 4.11 7.34
N PHE A 226 18.21 5.28 6.92
CA PHE A 226 18.59 5.51 5.53
C PHE A 226 19.78 4.64 5.10
N THR A 227 20.71 4.35 6.02
CA THR A 227 21.90 3.52 5.76
C THR A 227 21.72 2.04 6.09
N ALA A 228 20.62 1.65 6.74
CA ALA A 228 20.32 0.25 7.06
C ALA A 228 20.22 -0.64 5.79
N PRO A 229 20.73 -1.90 5.84
CA PRO A 229 20.63 -2.86 4.74
C PRO A 229 19.21 -3.38 4.55
N ILE A 230 18.92 -3.94 3.36
CA ILE A 230 17.68 -4.68 3.09
C ILE A 230 17.72 -6.11 3.67
N PRO A 231 16.59 -6.75 3.98
CA PRO A 231 15.22 -6.21 3.91
C PRO A 231 14.95 -5.19 5.03
N LYS A 232 14.33 -4.06 4.68
CA LYS A 232 13.89 -3.04 5.64
C LYS A 232 12.49 -2.52 5.32
N THR A 233 11.71 -2.32 6.38
CA THR A 233 10.35 -1.79 6.33
C THR A 233 10.17 -0.80 7.48
N THR A 234 9.25 0.15 7.32
CA THR A 234 8.97 1.20 8.30
C THR A 234 7.53 1.67 8.21
N GLY A 235 7.16 2.63 9.05
CA GLY A 235 5.82 3.18 9.10
C GLY A 235 5.77 4.59 9.68
N PRO A 236 4.57 5.22 9.67
CA PRO A 236 4.35 6.53 10.28
C PRO A 236 4.66 6.56 11.79
N GLU A 237 4.72 5.39 12.46
CA GLU A 237 5.17 5.28 13.85
C GLU A 237 6.65 5.63 14.04
N TYR A 238 7.50 5.41 13.02
CA TYR A 238 8.91 5.74 13.06
C TYR A 238 9.14 7.17 12.55
N PHE A 239 8.79 7.42 11.29
CA PHE A 239 8.83 8.76 10.67
C PHE A 239 7.61 9.58 11.10
N SER A 240 7.61 9.93 12.39
CA SER A 240 6.51 10.54 13.12
C SER A 240 6.75 12.02 13.42
N ARG A 241 5.72 12.70 13.96
CA ARG A 241 5.84 14.05 14.51
C ARG A 241 6.95 14.14 15.57
N THR A 242 7.01 13.16 16.46
CA THR A 242 8.03 13.10 17.52
C THR A 242 9.44 13.00 16.95
N TRP A 243 9.62 12.19 15.89
CA TRP A 243 10.91 12.10 15.19
C TRP A 243 11.31 13.45 14.60
N LEU A 244 10.38 14.12 13.90
CA LEU A 244 10.64 15.44 13.31
C LEU A 244 10.95 16.51 14.37
N GLU A 245 10.17 16.58 15.44
CA GLU A 245 10.42 17.50 16.55
C GLU A 245 11.80 17.30 17.19
N GLY A 246 12.28 16.06 17.26
CA GLY A 246 13.62 15.73 17.75
C GLY A 246 14.74 16.36 16.94
N HIS A 247 14.59 16.42 15.61
CA HIS A 247 15.54 17.10 14.72
C HIS A 247 15.42 18.63 14.75
N LEU A 248 14.21 19.17 14.91
CA LEU A 248 13.96 20.61 14.85
C LEU A 248 14.33 21.35 16.15
N ARG A 249 14.08 20.75 17.31
CA ARG A 249 14.17 21.40 18.63
C ARG A 249 15.57 21.94 18.92
N GLY A 250 15.65 23.22 19.30
CA GLY A 250 16.90 23.88 19.70
C GLY A 250 17.90 24.20 18.58
N ARG A 251 17.63 23.82 17.31
CA ARG A 251 18.53 24.08 16.17
C ARG A 251 17.87 24.86 15.03
N TRP A 252 16.58 24.66 14.79
CA TRP A 252 15.89 25.19 13.61
C TRP A 252 14.68 26.08 13.96
N GLU A 253 14.64 26.64 15.17
CA GLU A 253 13.52 27.46 15.66
C GLU A 253 13.32 28.76 14.86
N SER A 254 14.37 29.27 14.22
CA SER A 254 14.30 30.45 13.35
C SER A 254 13.99 30.13 11.89
N ALA A 255 13.96 28.86 11.50
CA ALA A 255 13.63 28.48 10.13
C ALA A 255 12.16 28.78 9.85
N THR A 256 11.84 29.28 8.66
CA THR A 256 10.44 29.49 8.31
C THR A 256 9.75 28.13 8.16
N PRO A 257 8.48 27.99 8.57
CA PRO A 257 7.77 26.74 8.37
C PRO A 257 7.71 26.30 6.91
N GLN A 258 7.71 27.24 5.98
CA GLN A 258 7.73 26.94 4.55
C GLN A 258 9.07 26.34 4.10
N ASP A 259 10.20 26.82 4.59
CA ASP A 259 11.52 26.24 4.30
C ASP A 259 11.65 24.81 4.87
N ILE A 260 11.08 24.56 6.05
CA ILE A 260 11.00 23.20 6.62
C ILE A 260 10.15 22.30 5.72
N GLN A 261 8.98 22.76 5.23
CA GLN A 261 8.16 22.00 4.28
C GLN A 261 8.93 21.64 3.00
N THR A 262 9.67 22.60 2.43
CA THR A 262 10.50 22.36 1.25
C THR A 262 11.61 21.36 1.54
N THR A 263 12.23 21.44 2.73
CA THR A 263 13.30 20.53 3.16
C THR A 263 12.78 19.11 3.39
N LEU A 264 11.58 18.94 3.97
CA LEU A 264 10.93 17.63 4.10
C LEU A 264 10.57 17.03 2.73
N THR A 265 10.11 17.86 1.80
CA THR A 265 9.85 17.43 0.43
C THR A 265 11.14 16.97 -0.27
N ALA A 266 12.26 17.66 -0.02
CA ALA A 266 13.58 17.26 -0.51
C ALA A 266 14.09 15.96 0.14
N LEU A 267 13.85 15.75 1.44
CA LEU A 267 14.20 14.51 2.14
C LEU A 267 13.59 13.28 1.46
N THR A 268 12.30 13.34 1.12
CA THR A 268 11.62 12.24 0.40
C THR A 268 12.25 12.01 -0.98
N ALA A 269 12.44 13.07 -1.77
CA ALA A 269 13.03 12.94 -3.11
C ALA A 269 14.46 12.39 -3.07
N GLU A 270 15.31 12.88 -2.16
CA GLU A 270 16.70 12.43 -2.05
C GLU A 270 16.83 11.03 -1.49
N SER A 271 16.08 10.66 -0.46
CA SER A 271 16.14 9.30 0.11
C SER A 271 15.67 8.23 -0.89
N ILE A 272 14.68 8.55 -1.73
CA ILE A 272 14.26 7.67 -2.84
C ILE A 272 15.39 7.53 -3.87
N ALA A 273 15.97 8.65 -4.31
CA ALA A 273 17.05 8.62 -5.31
C ALA A 273 18.28 7.85 -4.80
N ASP A 274 18.70 8.09 -3.55
CA ASP A 274 19.81 7.41 -2.90
C ASP A 274 19.57 5.89 -2.85
N ALA A 275 18.34 5.47 -2.51
CA ALA A 275 17.97 4.05 -2.51
C ALA A 275 18.00 3.43 -3.92
N ILE A 276 17.55 4.16 -4.94
CA ILE A 276 17.56 3.69 -6.33
C ILE A 276 19.00 3.53 -6.81
N TYR A 277 19.88 4.51 -6.59
CA TYR A 277 21.29 4.38 -6.98
C TYR A 277 22.03 3.32 -6.20
N GLY A 278 21.69 3.12 -4.92
CA GLY A 278 22.33 2.11 -4.08
C GLY A 278 22.00 0.67 -4.49
N TYR A 279 20.78 0.41 -4.98
CA TYR A 279 20.29 -0.96 -5.21
C TYR A 279 19.91 -1.28 -6.66
N ALA A 280 19.69 -0.27 -7.51
CA ALA A 280 19.37 -0.41 -8.92
C ALA A 280 20.03 0.69 -9.78
N PRO A 281 21.37 0.84 -9.73
CA PRO A 281 22.09 1.88 -10.48
C PRO A 281 21.89 1.76 -12.00
N ASP A 282 21.66 0.54 -12.50
CA ASP A 282 21.43 0.25 -13.92
C ASP A 282 19.95 0.28 -14.30
N SER A 283 19.09 0.89 -13.48
CA SER A 283 17.66 1.00 -13.79
C SER A 283 17.47 1.84 -15.06
N SER A 284 16.71 1.29 -16.00
CA SER A 284 16.38 1.97 -17.25
C SER A 284 15.29 3.02 -17.05
N ARG A 285 14.46 2.88 -16.01
CA ARG A 285 13.39 3.83 -15.66
C ARG A 285 12.83 3.64 -14.26
N VAL A 286 12.16 4.66 -13.76
CA VAL A 286 11.38 4.63 -12.52
C VAL A 286 9.91 4.86 -12.87
N ILE A 287 9.05 3.91 -12.54
CA ILE A 287 7.60 3.96 -12.75
C ILE A 287 6.94 4.31 -11.41
N VAL A 288 6.32 5.47 -11.32
CA VAL A 288 5.75 6.03 -10.09
C VAL A 288 4.25 5.76 -10.00
N CYS A 289 3.82 5.34 -8.82
CA CYS A 289 2.44 5.23 -8.38
C CYS A 289 2.23 5.83 -6.98
N GLY A 290 0.98 5.86 -6.52
CA GLY A 290 0.59 6.45 -5.25
C GLY A 290 0.41 7.97 -5.31
N GLY A 291 -0.20 8.53 -4.25
CA GLY A 291 -0.65 9.93 -4.21
C GLY A 291 0.49 10.96 -4.29
N GLY A 292 1.73 10.59 -3.94
CA GLY A 292 2.88 11.49 -4.03
C GLY A 292 3.20 11.96 -5.46
N ILE A 293 2.72 11.26 -6.48
CA ILE A 293 2.85 11.69 -7.88
C ILE A 293 2.22 13.08 -8.14
N HIS A 294 1.23 13.47 -7.32
CA HIS A 294 0.57 14.76 -7.46
C HIS A 294 1.37 15.91 -6.86
N ASN A 295 2.45 15.66 -6.13
CA ASN A 295 3.34 16.70 -5.61
C ASN A 295 4.39 17.10 -6.67
N ASN A 296 4.09 18.15 -7.43
CA ASN A 296 4.93 18.62 -8.54
C ASN A 296 6.33 19.07 -8.10
N VAL A 297 6.49 19.51 -6.85
CA VAL A 297 7.80 19.89 -6.30
C VAL A 297 8.62 18.65 -6.02
N MET A 298 8.03 17.65 -5.34
CA MET A 298 8.68 16.37 -5.07
C MET A 298 9.11 15.66 -6.36
N MET A 299 8.20 15.57 -7.35
CA MET A 299 8.49 14.91 -8.63
C MET A 299 9.63 15.59 -9.39
N ARG A 300 9.71 16.92 -9.34
CA ARG A 300 10.82 17.68 -9.94
C ARG A 300 12.14 17.42 -9.22
N LEU A 301 12.15 17.55 -7.89
CA LEU A 301 13.34 17.29 -7.08
C LEU A 301 13.85 15.85 -7.28
N LEU A 302 12.94 14.89 -7.37
CA LEU A 302 13.28 13.49 -7.63
C LEU A 302 13.84 13.30 -9.04
N GLN A 303 13.21 13.88 -10.08
CA GLN A 303 13.73 13.80 -11.44
C GLN A 303 15.12 14.45 -11.57
N ASP A 304 15.34 15.60 -10.92
CA ASP A 304 16.64 16.28 -10.90
C ASP A 304 17.73 15.38 -10.28
N LYS A 305 17.37 14.61 -9.23
CA LYS A 305 18.27 13.65 -8.59
C LYS A 305 18.51 12.39 -9.41
N LEU A 306 17.48 11.89 -10.11
CA LEU A 306 17.57 10.72 -10.99
C LEU A 306 18.35 10.99 -12.29
N GLY A 307 18.58 12.26 -12.62
CA GLY A 307 19.33 12.67 -13.81
C GLY A 307 18.69 12.15 -15.08
N SER A 308 19.39 11.27 -15.81
CA SER A 308 18.92 10.71 -17.08
C SER A 308 17.93 9.55 -16.92
N ILE A 309 17.75 9.00 -15.71
CA ILE A 309 16.78 7.92 -15.50
C ILE A 309 15.37 8.55 -15.58
N PRO A 310 14.51 8.15 -16.54
CA PRO A 310 13.20 8.75 -16.70
C PRO A 310 12.28 8.37 -15.54
N LEU A 311 11.58 9.38 -15.01
CA LEU A 311 10.54 9.24 -14.00
C LEU A 311 9.16 9.27 -14.67
N GLU A 312 8.54 8.12 -14.79
CA GLU A 312 7.33 7.89 -15.57
C GLU A 312 6.13 7.54 -14.68
N SER A 313 4.94 7.99 -15.04
CA SER A 313 3.72 7.57 -14.35
C SER A 313 3.35 6.13 -14.73
N SER A 314 2.83 5.35 -13.78
CA SER A 314 2.21 4.04 -14.07
C SER A 314 1.07 4.13 -15.09
N GLN A 315 0.50 5.33 -15.31
CA GLN A 315 -0.52 5.57 -16.32
C GLN A 315 -0.05 5.20 -17.74
N LEU A 316 1.24 5.41 -18.06
CA LEU A 316 1.83 5.02 -19.35
C LEU A 316 1.82 3.51 -19.58
N TYR A 317 1.67 2.73 -18.50
CA TYR A 317 1.64 1.28 -18.48
C TYR A 317 0.22 0.73 -18.31
N GLY A 318 -0.79 1.59 -18.44
CA GLY A 318 -2.21 1.19 -18.45
C GLY A 318 -2.88 1.14 -17.08
N ILE A 319 -2.23 1.65 -16.02
CA ILE A 319 -2.84 1.71 -14.68
C ILE A 319 -2.68 3.08 -14.04
N ASN A 320 -3.79 3.66 -13.57
CA ASN A 320 -3.76 4.93 -12.86
C ASN A 320 -2.92 4.80 -11.56
N PRO A 321 -1.99 5.74 -11.30
CA PRO A 321 -1.16 5.77 -10.10
C PRO A 321 -1.89 5.54 -8.77
N GLU A 322 -3.09 6.08 -8.62
CA GLU A 322 -3.89 5.96 -7.39
C GLU A 322 -4.53 4.56 -7.23
N GLN A 323 -4.56 3.76 -8.30
CA GLN A 323 -5.27 2.48 -8.34
C GLN A 323 -4.35 1.28 -8.13
N VAL A 324 -3.03 1.45 -8.27
CA VAL A 324 -2.05 0.35 -8.28
C VAL A 324 -2.16 -0.54 -7.04
N GLU A 325 -2.26 0.05 -5.84
CA GLU A 325 -2.39 -0.73 -4.61
C GLU A 325 -3.73 -1.48 -4.55
N ALA A 326 -4.85 -0.83 -4.89
CA ALA A 326 -6.16 -1.49 -4.87
C ALA A 326 -6.22 -2.65 -5.87
N VAL A 327 -5.64 -2.48 -7.07
CA VAL A 327 -5.60 -3.54 -8.08
C VAL A 327 -4.68 -4.68 -7.64
N ALA A 328 -3.59 -4.39 -6.93
CA ALA A 328 -2.73 -5.44 -6.37
C ALA A 328 -3.51 -6.40 -5.46
N PHE A 329 -4.48 -5.91 -4.65
CA PHE A 329 -5.30 -6.78 -3.81
C PHE A 329 -6.37 -7.55 -4.60
N ALA A 330 -6.95 -6.95 -5.65
CA ALA A 330 -7.81 -7.69 -6.57
C ALA A 330 -7.02 -8.82 -7.29
N TRP A 331 -5.78 -8.54 -7.69
CA TRP A 331 -4.88 -9.53 -8.27
C TRP A 331 -4.51 -10.63 -7.26
N LEU A 332 -4.21 -10.28 -6.01
CA LEU A 332 -3.94 -11.27 -4.96
C LEU A 332 -5.13 -12.19 -4.72
N ALA A 333 -6.37 -11.67 -4.71
CA ALA A 333 -7.56 -12.51 -4.64
C ALA A 333 -7.65 -13.48 -5.82
N ARG A 334 -7.40 -13.01 -7.06
CA ARG A 334 -7.32 -13.86 -8.26
C ARG A 334 -6.23 -14.94 -8.14
N GLN A 335 -5.07 -14.61 -7.58
CA GLN A 335 -4.02 -15.61 -7.31
C GLN A 335 -4.54 -16.70 -6.37
N THR A 336 -5.12 -16.33 -5.23
CA THR A 336 -5.67 -17.27 -4.26
C THR A 336 -6.76 -18.15 -4.85
N ILE A 337 -7.69 -17.53 -5.58
CA ILE A 337 -8.77 -18.14 -6.33
C ILE A 337 -8.24 -19.23 -7.29
N ASN A 338 -7.14 -18.96 -7.97
CA ASN A 338 -6.52 -19.87 -8.94
C ASN A 338 -5.49 -20.83 -8.32
N GLY A 339 -5.34 -20.88 -7.00
CA GLY A 339 -4.32 -21.69 -6.34
C GLY A 339 -2.87 -21.26 -6.64
N GLN A 340 -2.66 -19.99 -6.99
CA GLN A 340 -1.36 -19.42 -7.34
C GLN A 340 -0.74 -18.65 -6.15
N CYS A 341 0.58 -18.64 -6.08
CA CYS A 341 1.31 -17.91 -5.03
C CYS A 341 1.18 -16.39 -5.21
N GLY A 342 1.19 -15.67 -4.10
CA GLY A 342 1.04 -14.20 -4.06
C GLY A 342 2.20 -13.45 -3.41
N ASN A 343 3.16 -14.14 -2.77
CA ASN A 343 4.36 -13.53 -2.19
C ASN A 343 5.62 -13.85 -3.00
N LEU A 344 6.69 -13.10 -2.69
CA LEU A 344 8.03 -13.34 -3.20
C LEU A 344 9.00 -13.53 -2.02
N PRO A 345 9.59 -14.72 -1.83
CA PRO A 345 10.60 -14.99 -0.81
C PRO A 345 11.75 -13.98 -0.79
N SER A 346 12.21 -13.55 -1.96
CA SER A 346 13.30 -12.57 -2.12
C SER A 346 12.93 -11.17 -1.63
N VAL A 347 11.65 -10.90 -1.41
CA VAL A 347 11.14 -9.63 -0.90
C VAL A 347 10.83 -9.74 0.59
N THR A 348 9.97 -10.69 0.96
CA THR A 348 9.42 -10.75 2.33
C THR A 348 10.31 -11.52 3.30
N GLY A 349 11.28 -12.30 2.80
CA GLY A 349 12.07 -13.22 3.62
C GLY A 349 11.35 -14.54 3.94
N ALA A 350 10.16 -14.79 3.38
CA ALA A 350 9.49 -16.08 3.53
C ALA A 350 10.36 -17.23 3.00
N ARG A 351 10.26 -18.41 3.62
CA ARG A 351 11.09 -19.58 3.24
C ARG A 351 10.78 -20.13 1.85
N HIS A 352 9.58 -19.91 1.35
CA HIS A 352 9.09 -20.40 0.07
C HIS A 352 7.89 -19.57 -0.40
N PRO A 353 7.57 -19.59 -1.71
CA PRO A 353 6.33 -19.00 -2.21
C PRO A 353 5.11 -19.71 -1.61
N VAL A 354 4.07 -18.96 -1.29
CA VAL A 354 2.81 -19.44 -0.74
C VAL A 354 1.61 -18.73 -1.37
N ILE A 355 0.51 -19.46 -1.49
CA ILE A 355 -0.81 -18.89 -1.72
C ILE A 355 -1.15 -18.02 -0.51
N LEU A 356 -1.59 -16.78 -0.73
CA LEU A 356 -1.91 -15.83 0.34
C LEU A 356 -3.41 -15.79 0.63
N GLY A 357 -3.78 -15.37 1.83
CA GLY A 357 -5.16 -15.11 2.22
C GLY A 357 -6.01 -16.35 2.53
N GLY A 358 -7.14 -16.11 3.18
CA GLY A 358 -8.22 -17.07 3.40
C GLY A 358 -9.40 -16.78 2.48
N ILE A 359 -10.10 -17.83 2.05
CA ILE A 359 -11.32 -17.74 1.25
C ILE A 359 -12.53 -17.80 2.19
N TYR A 360 -13.39 -16.79 2.09
CA TYR A 360 -14.61 -16.65 2.86
C TYR A 360 -15.79 -16.73 1.86
N PRO A 361 -16.58 -17.81 1.90
CA PRO A 361 -17.65 -18.02 0.94
C PRO A 361 -18.68 -16.88 0.96
N GLY A 362 -19.03 -16.39 -0.23
CA GLY A 362 -20.21 -15.53 -0.44
C GLY A 362 -21.48 -16.36 -0.64
N ARG A 363 -22.47 -15.81 -1.37
CA ARG A 363 -23.60 -16.63 -1.82
C ARG A 363 -23.08 -17.70 -2.77
N TYR A 364 -23.54 -18.93 -2.56
CA TYR A 364 -23.20 -20.04 -3.46
C TYR A 364 -23.65 -19.68 -4.88
N PRO A 365 -22.79 -19.81 -5.91
CA PRO A 365 -23.23 -19.65 -7.27
C PRO A 365 -24.33 -20.69 -7.54
N THR A 366 -25.50 -20.23 -7.97
CA THR A 366 -26.60 -21.09 -8.42
C THR A 366 -26.30 -21.78 -9.76
N SER A 367 -25.13 -21.50 -10.35
CA SER A 367 -24.58 -22.18 -11.51
C SER A 367 -23.40 -23.05 -11.11
N SER A 368 -23.23 -24.17 -11.81
CA SER A 368 -22.29 -25.28 -11.58
C SER A 368 -20.79 -24.94 -11.53
N ASN A 369 -20.41 -23.67 -11.44
CA ASN A 369 -19.02 -23.21 -11.33
C ASN A 369 -18.56 -23.15 -9.85
N GLY A 370 -19.07 -24.06 -9.02
CA GLY A 370 -18.83 -24.08 -7.58
C GLY A 370 -17.36 -24.31 -7.24
N TRP A 371 -16.82 -23.39 -6.44
CA TRP A 371 -15.62 -23.48 -5.60
C TRP A 371 -15.48 -24.80 -4.82
N PHE A 372 -16.61 -25.51 -4.67
CA PHE A 372 -16.76 -26.78 -4.00
C PHE A 372 -17.70 -27.70 -4.81
N THR A 373 -17.38 -28.02 -6.06
CA THR A 373 -17.87 -29.28 -6.62
C THR A 373 -17.09 -30.41 -5.96
N HIS A 374 -17.51 -30.81 -4.75
CA HIS A 374 -17.10 -32.10 -4.23
C HIS A 374 -17.74 -33.15 -5.16
N PRO A 375 -16.99 -34.07 -5.78
CA PRO A 375 -17.57 -35.05 -6.71
C PRO A 375 -18.52 -36.08 -6.07
N GLU A 376 -18.87 -35.96 -4.78
CA GLU A 376 -19.50 -37.03 -4.00
C GLU A 376 -20.61 -36.60 -3.03
N LEU A 377 -21.08 -35.36 -3.06
CA LEU A 377 -22.35 -35.03 -2.42
C LEU A 377 -23.42 -35.02 -3.51
N GLY A 378 -23.86 -36.23 -3.84
CA GLY A 378 -24.87 -36.50 -4.85
C GLY A 378 -26.18 -35.75 -4.56
N ASP A 379 -26.88 -35.49 -5.66
CA ASP A 379 -28.27 -35.07 -5.66
C ASP A 379 -29.10 -35.98 -4.74
N GLY A 380 -29.48 -35.45 -3.58
CA GLY A 380 -30.50 -36.07 -2.73
C GLY A 380 -30.12 -36.18 -1.27
N VAL A 381 -30.41 -35.12 -0.51
CA VAL A 381 -31.24 -35.25 0.70
C VAL A 381 -32.15 -34.02 0.76
N HIS A 382 -33.45 -34.28 0.87
CA HIS A 382 -34.53 -33.31 1.02
C HIS A 382 -34.45 -32.47 2.29
#